data_AF-A0A0Q6AVE7-F1
#
_entry.id   AF-A0A0Q6AVE7-F1
#
_cell.length_a   1.000
_cell.length_b   1.000
_cell.length_c   1.000
_cell.angle_alpha   90.00
_cell.angle_beta   90.00
_cell.angle_gamma   90.00
#
_symmetry.space_group_name_H-M   'P 1'
#
loop_
_entity.id
_entity.type
_entity.pdbx_description
1 polymer ?
#
loop_
_entity_poly.entity_id
_entity_poly.type
_entity_poly.pdbx_seq_one_letter_code
_entity_poly.pdbx_strand_id
1 'polypeptide(L)'
;MNVYKNERTKNLIMKKTSIFIILFISIQYLSAQNIADFFFIIPAEYLDDLSYIERKHLVSNGSLSNDDMYYSLNVDNKNGYLRLEQSYTEGQSGYQIFEITYWNIKNKKLIAISSIAGSNGGFSQNNFKFFEYRNKILTEVKTGYLKSYTNNFDVFMNNLVGEFCKTSVSQSTKEELVTSQFIIELPKTGKNINISFKDNYMSAPDYFEKNYSKFIKFKEKIYVWNITKEKFE
;
A
#
# COMPACT_ATOMS: atom_id res chain seq x y z
N MET A 1 59.11 33.94 2.26
CA MET A 1 58.60 32.65 2.77
C MET A 1 57.14 32.67 3.28
N ASN A 2 56.50 33.84 3.48
CA ASN A 2 55.11 33.94 3.98
C ASN A 2 53.99 33.93 2.92
N VAL A 3 54.30 34.10 1.63
CA VAL A 3 53.27 34.19 0.56
C VAL A 3 52.67 32.81 0.22
N TYR A 4 53.50 31.76 0.14
CA TYR A 4 53.07 30.40 -0.19
C TYR A 4 52.16 29.75 0.88
N LYS A 5 52.28 30.17 2.15
CA LYS A 5 51.45 29.65 3.24
C LYS A 5 50.01 30.19 3.16
N ASN A 6 49.83 31.40 2.63
CA ASN A 6 48.55 32.07 2.56
C ASN A 6 47.65 31.49 1.44
N GLU A 7 48.22 31.14 0.28
CA GLU A 7 47.47 30.53 -0.83
C GLU A 7 47.03 29.08 -0.56
N ARG A 8 47.87 28.27 0.08
CA ARG A 8 47.47 26.91 0.50
C ARG A 8 46.28 26.94 1.46
N THR A 9 46.25 27.91 2.37
CA THR A 9 45.19 28.05 3.37
C THR A 9 43.87 28.49 2.72
N LYS A 10 43.92 29.44 1.77
CA LYS A 10 42.74 29.85 0.96
C LYS A 10 42.16 28.71 0.13
N ASN A 11 43.02 27.92 -0.54
CA ASN A 11 42.59 26.75 -1.31
C ASN A 11 41.97 25.65 -0.44
N LEU A 12 42.45 25.47 0.80
CA LEU A 12 41.87 24.52 1.74
C LEU A 12 40.50 24.98 2.23
N ILE A 13 40.34 26.29 2.48
CA ILE A 13 39.07 26.90 2.90
C ILE A 13 38.05 26.80 1.76
N MET A 14 38.39 27.17 0.52
CA MET A 14 37.50 27.03 -0.65
C MET A 14 37.05 25.58 -0.87
N LYS A 15 37.96 24.60 -0.79
CA LYS A 15 37.61 23.18 -0.93
C LYS A 15 36.66 22.72 0.18
N LYS A 16 36.88 23.16 1.42
CA LYS A 16 35.98 22.85 2.55
C LYS A 16 34.60 23.48 2.34
N THR A 17 34.52 24.71 1.87
CA THR A 17 33.24 25.40 1.58
C THR A 17 32.47 24.68 0.47
N SER A 18 33.13 24.24 -0.61
CA SER A 18 32.49 23.46 -1.68
C SER A 18 31.94 22.13 -1.18
N ILE A 19 32.65 21.42 -0.30
CA ILE A 19 32.18 20.16 0.30
C ILE A 19 30.94 20.40 1.18
N PHE A 20 30.92 21.48 1.98
CA PHE A 20 29.76 21.83 2.80
C PHE A 20 28.52 22.19 1.98
N ILE A 21 28.69 22.88 0.85
CA ILE A 21 27.58 23.22 -0.06
C ILE A 21 27.00 21.96 -0.71
N ILE A 22 27.86 21.02 -1.14
CA ILE A 22 27.40 19.73 -1.68
C ILE A 22 26.67 18.91 -0.60
N LEU A 23 27.16 18.91 0.64
CA LEU A 23 26.48 18.26 1.76
C LEU A 23 25.10 18.89 2.06
N PHE A 24 25.01 20.22 2.08
CA PHE A 24 23.75 20.91 2.35
C PHE A 24 22.71 20.70 1.24
N ILE A 25 23.12 20.72 -0.03
CA ILE A 25 22.24 20.46 -1.16
C ILE A 25 21.76 18.99 -1.12
N SER A 26 22.65 18.04 -0.81
CA SER A 26 22.24 16.63 -0.69
C SER A 26 21.31 16.38 0.49
N ILE A 27 21.41 17.11 1.60
CA ILE A 27 20.46 17.04 2.72
C ILE A 27 19.08 17.61 2.34
N GLN A 28 19.00 18.66 1.50
CA GLN A 28 17.71 19.21 1.05
C GLN A 28 16.94 18.26 0.11
N TYR A 29 17.64 17.45 -0.69
CA TYR A 29 17.03 16.36 -1.48
C TYR A 29 16.65 15.12 -0.65
N LEU A 30 17.02 15.10 0.63
CA LEU A 30 16.74 14.04 1.61
C LEU A 30 15.55 14.38 2.50
N SER A 31 14.59 15.15 1.99
CA SER A 31 13.24 15.15 2.54
C SER A 31 12.68 13.75 2.34
N ALA A 32 12.94 12.88 3.32
CA ALA A 32 12.46 11.50 3.34
C ALA A 32 10.94 11.56 3.38
N GLN A 33 10.34 11.51 2.20
CA GLN A 33 8.90 11.56 2.07
C GLN A 33 8.30 10.41 2.87
N ASN A 34 7.50 10.77 3.86
CA ASN A 34 6.92 9.83 4.81
C ASN A 34 5.61 9.25 4.24
N ILE A 35 5.05 8.25 4.91
CA ILE A 35 3.83 7.59 4.42
C ILE A 35 2.60 8.53 4.45
N ALA A 36 2.57 9.50 5.38
CA ALA A 36 1.51 10.50 5.44
C ALA A 36 1.55 11.47 4.24
N ASP A 37 2.73 11.78 3.71
CA ASP A 37 2.84 12.57 2.47
C ASP A 37 2.17 11.85 1.29
N PHE A 38 2.27 10.51 1.24
CA PHE A 38 1.57 9.72 0.21
C PHE A 38 0.05 9.74 0.40
N PHE A 39 -0.41 9.70 1.64
CA PHE A 39 -1.83 9.81 1.96
C PHE A 39 -2.45 11.10 1.41
N PHE A 40 -1.71 12.21 1.34
CA PHE A 40 -2.23 13.46 0.78
C PHE A 40 -2.29 13.53 -0.75
N ILE A 41 -1.42 12.79 -1.45
CA ILE A 41 -1.31 12.89 -2.93
C ILE A 41 -2.09 11.80 -3.67
N ILE A 42 -2.47 10.73 -2.97
CA ILE A 42 -3.30 9.67 -3.54
C ILE A 42 -4.68 10.25 -3.92
N PRO A 43 -5.22 9.93 -5.12
CA PRO A 43 -6.55 10.40 -5.52
C PRO A 43 -7.66 10.00 -4.52
N ALA A 44 -8.67 10.85 -4.37
CA ALA A 44 -9.72 10.69 -3.37
C ALA A 44 -10.60 9.45 -3.54
N GLU A 45 -10.86 9.07 -4.78
CA GLU A 45 -11.56 7.84 -5.14
C GLU A 45 -10.94 6.55 -4.56
N TYR A 46 -9.66 6.56 -4.15
CA TYR A 46 -9.01 5.41 -3.51
C TYR A 46 -9.05 5.43 -1.98
N LEU A 47 -9.61 6.49 -1.38
CA LEU A 47 -9.62 6.75 0.06
C LEU A 47 -10.98 7.32 0.51
N ASP A 48 -12.07 6.70 0.04
CA ASP A 48 -13.45 7.06 0.41
C ASP A 48 -13.82 8.52 0.14
N ASP A 49 -13.25 9.10 -0.93
CA ASP A 49 -13.44 10.50 -1.32
C ASP A 49 -13.09 11.55 -0.25
N LEU A 50 -12.32 11.16 0.78
CA LEU A 50 -11.86 12.07 1.82
C LEU A 50 -11.09 13.26 1.23
N SER A 51 -11.54 14.46 1.55
CA SER A 51 -10.94 15.72 1.12
C SER A 51 -9.55 15.93 1.75
N TYR A 52 -8.78 16.85 1.18
CA TYR A 52 -7.47 17.22 1.73
C TYR A 52 -7.56 17.71 3.19
N ILE A 53 -8.62 18.44 3.54
CA ILE A 53 -8.82 19.00 4.88
C ILE A 53 -9.08 17.86 5.88
N GLU A 54 -9.94 16.91 5.53
CA GLU A 54 -10.26 15.74 6.35
C GLU A 54 -9.03 14.85 6.57
N ARG A 55 -8.26 14.60 5.51
CA ARG A 55 -6.99 13.86 5.62
C ARG A 55 -6.01 14.56 6.55
N LYS A 56 -5.91 15.90 6.45
CA LYS A 56 -5.03 16.68 7.32
C LYS A 56 -5.48 16.58 8.78
N HIS A 57 -6.79 16.60 9.02
CA HIS A 57 -7.37 16.37 10.34
C HIS A 57 -7.01 14.97 10.86
N LEU A 58 -7.19 13.92 10.05
CA LEU A 58 -6.86 12.54 10.39
C LEU A 58 -5.37 12.36 10.74
N VAL A 59 -4.46 12.94 9.96
CA VAL A 59 -3.01 12.87 10.24
C VAL A 59 -2.65 13.59 11.54
N SER A 60 -3.37 14.66 11.89
CA SER A 60 -3.08 15.45 13.10
C SER A 60 -3.71 14.85 14.36
N ASN A 61 -4.94 14.33 14.25
CA ASN A 61 -5.78 13.95 15.38
C ASN A 61 -5.98 12.44 15.52
N GLY A 62 -5.61 11.65 14.51
CA GLY A 62 -5.76 10.19 14.49
C GLY A 62 -7.19 9.70 14.22
N SER A 63 -8.19 10.58 14.27
CA SER A 63 -9.57 10.24 13.97
C SER A 63 -10.35 11.43 13.39
N LEU A 64 -11.50 11.11 12.79
CA LEU A 64 -12.47 12.04 12.25
C LEU A 64 -13.85 11.41 12.35
N SER A 65 -14.85 12.17 12.78
CA SER A 65 -16.26 11.83 12.60
C SER A 65 -16.84 12.81 11.60
N ASN A 66 -17.50 12.28 10.57
CA ASN A 66 -18.20 13.06 9.57
C ASN A 66 -19.56 12.41 9.34
N ASP A 67 -20.64 13.14 9.60
CA ASP A 67 -22.02 12.63 9.59
C ASP A 67 -22.18 11.32 10.40
N ASP A 68 -22.57 10.23 9.75
CA ASP A 68 -22.75 8.89 10.32
C ASP A 68 -21.50 8.00 10.18
N MET A 69 -20.37 8.57 9.77
CA MET A 69 -19.11 7.86 9.55
C MET A 69 -18.06 8.23 10.59
N TYR A 70 -17.39 7.20 11.10
CA TYR A 70 -16.21 7.32 11.94
C TYR A 70 -14.99 6.78 11.20
N TYR A 71 -13.91 7.56 11.21
CA TYR A 71 -12.62 7.22 10.64
C TYR A 71 -11.55 7.19 11.73
N SER A 72 -10.65 6.21 11.67
CA SER A 72 -9.44 6.15 12.48
C SER A 72 -8.21 5.90 11.61
N LEU A 73 -7.15 6.65 11.88
CA LEU A 73 -5.89 6.59 11.13
C LEU A 73 -4.75 6.13 12.03
N ASN A 74 -4.08 5.05 11.63
CA ASN A 74 -2.82 4.61 12.20
C ASN A 74 -1.68 4.88 11.21
N VAL A 75 -0.66 5.61 11.64
CA VAL A 75 0.50 5.97 10.81
C VAL A 75 1.77 5.39 11.43
N ASP A 76 2.41 4.46 10.73
CA ASP A 76 3.72 3.91 11.05
C ASP A 76 4.78 4.44 10.08
N ASN A 77 5.31 5.62 10.40
CA ASN A 77 6.36 6.26 9.60
C ASN A 77 7.66 5.44 9.54
N LYS A 78 7.94 4.61 10.56
CA LYS A 78 9.16 3.81 10.62
C LYS A 78 9.13 2.69 9.58
N ASN A 79 8.00 2.00 9.46
CA ASN A 79 7.83 0.92 8.49
C ASN A 79 7.30 1.40 7.14
N GLY A 80 6.82 2.65 7.08
CA GLY A 80 6.24 3.24 5.88
C GLY A 80 4.88 2.65 5.58
N TYR A 81 4.05 2.47 6.61
CA TYR A 81 2.73 1.86 6.54
C TYR A 81 1.69 2.79 7.16
N LEU A 82 0.50 2.82 6.58
CA LEU A 82 -0.64 3.57 7.07
C LEU A 82 -1.90 2.73 6.90
N ARG A 83 -2.76 2.78 7.92
CA ARG A 83 -4.05 2.10 7.92
C ARG A 83 -5.14 3.09 8.31
N LEU A 84 -6.10 3.28 7.42
CA LEU A 84 -7.32 4.03 7.64
C LEU A 84 -8.45 3.03 7.81
N GLU A 85 -9.16 3.12 8.92
CA GLU A 85 -10.33 2.31 9.21
C GLU A 85 -11.56 3.22 9.18
N GLN A 86 -12.65 2.70 8.64
CA GLN A 86 -13.92 3.38 8.45
C GLN A 86 -15.04 2.49 8.98
N SER A 87 -15.94 3.05 9.76
CA SER A 87 -17.13 2.38 10.29
C SER A 87 -18.29 3.35 10.41
N TYR A 88 -19.52 2.85 10.31
CA TYR A 88 -20.69 3.64 10.67
C TYR A 88 -20.77 3.83 12.19
N THR A 89 -21.20 5.02 12.63
CA THR A 89 -21.39 5.34 14.06
C THR A 89 -22.67 4.72 14.61
N GLU A 90 -23.69 4.54 13.77
CA GLU A 90 -24.99 3.99 14.16
C GLU A 90 -25.58 3.07 13.08
N GLY A 91 -26.36 2.07 13.50
CA GLY A 91 -27.22 1.25 12.62
C GLY A 91 -26.51 0.20 11.75
N GLN A 92 -25.61 0.62 10.86
CA GLN A 92 -24.98 -0.27 9.89
C GLN A 92 -23.71 -0.93 10.47
N SER A 93 -23.51 -2.22 10.24
CA SER A 93 -22.29 -2.94 10.61
C SER A 93 -21.20 -2.91 9.53
N GLY A 94 -21.32 -1.95 8.60
CA GLY A 94 -20.36 -1.75 7.52
C GLY A 94 -19.02 -1.28 8.06
N TYR A 95 -17.96 -1.90 7.55
CA TYR A 95 -16.58 -1.59 7.91
C TYR A 95 -15.69 -1.67 6.68
N GLN A 96 -14.80 -0.69 6.55
CA GLN A 96 -13.82 -0.65 5.47
C GLN A 96 -12.45 -0.30 6.02
N ILE A 97 -11.43 -0.96 5.47
CA ILE A 97 -10.03 -0.74 5.77
C ILE A 97 -9.36 -0.28 4.49
N PHE A 98 -8.55 0.76 4.57
CA PHE A 98 -7.59 1.15 3.55
C PHE A 98 -6.19 1.03 4.12
N GLU A 99 -5.32 0.32 3.42
CA GLU A 99 -3.91 0.17 3.77
C GLU A 99 -3.06 0.83 2.70
N ILE A 100 -1.99 1.50 3.11
CA ILE A 100 -1.01 2.12 2.22
C ILE A 100 0.38 1.72 2.67
N THR A 101 1.23 1.32 1.74
CA THR A 101 2.66 1.08 2.01
C THR A 101 3.50 1.49 0.80
N TYR A 102 4.82 1.57 0.97
CA TYR A 102 5.72 1.83 -0.15
C TYR A 102 7.03 1.04 -0.12
N TRP A 103 7.62 0.90 -1.32
CA TRP A 103 8.95 0.36 -1.58
C TRP A 103 9.80 1.42 -2.26
N ASN A 104 11.05 1.53 -1.80
CA ASN A 104 12.06 2.33 -2.48
C ASN A 104 12.60 1.54 -3.67
N ILE A 105 12.52 2.13 -4.85
CA ILE A 105 13.04 1.63 -6.12
C ILE A 105 14.12 2.62 -6.57
N LYS A 106 15.13 2.19 -7.34
CA LYS A 106 16.35 2.99 -7.62
C LYS A 106 16.14 4.50 -7.80
N ASN A 107 15.13 4.91 -8.55
CA ASN A 107 14.85 6.32 -8.85
C ASN A 107 13.39 6.75 -8.65
N LYS A 108 12.61 5.99 -7.88
CA LYS A 108 11.18 6.23 -7.65
C LYS A 108 10.71 5.48 -6.39
N LYS A 109 9.48 5.74 -5.95
CA LYS A 109 8.81 4.89 -4.96
C LYS A 109 7.66 4.15 -5.60
N LEU A 110 7.50 2.88 -5.29
CA LEU A 110 6.28 2.13 -5.57
C LEU A 110 5.39 2.24 -4.34
N ILE A 111 4.17 2.71 -4.52
CA ILE A 111 3.16 2.84 -3.46
C ILE A 111 2.08 1.82 -3.78
N ALA A 112 1.63 1.07 -2.78
CA ALA A 112 0.45 0.22 -2.91
C ALA A 112 -0.67 0.77 -2.03
N ILE A 113 -1.89 0.66 -2.53
CA ILE A 113 -3.12 0.86 -1.78
C ILE A 113 -3.92 -0.44 -1.87
N SER A 114 -4.41 -0.91 -0.73
CA SER A 114 -5.34 -2.03 -0.63
C SER A 114 -6.56 -1.56 0.15
N SER A 115 -7.76 -1.86 -0.34
CA SER A 115 -8.98 -1.61 0.43
C SER A 115 -9.82 -2.88 0.56
N ILE A 116 -10.26 -3.15 1.78
CA ILE A 116 -11.09 -4.29 2.14
C ILE A 116 -12.37 -3.75 2.73
N ALA A 117 -13.53 -4.17 2.23
CA ALA A 117 -14.82 -3.73 2.73
C ALA A 117 -15.68 -4.95 3.09
N GLY A 118 -16.57 -4.76 4.04
CA GLY A 118 -17.46 -5.82 4.48
C GLY A 118 -18.49 -5.36 5.50
N SER A 119 -19.41 -6.26 5.82
CA SER A 119 -20.31 -6.13 6.94
C SER A 119 -20.52 -7.50 7.56
N ASN A 120 -20.85 -7.54 8.85
CA ASN A 120 -21.23 -8.79 9.51
C ASN A 120 -20.25 -9.92 9.17
N GLY A 121 -18.93 -9.68 9.36
CA GLY A 121 -17.81 -10.60 9.16
C GLY A 121 -17.59 -11.18 7.76
N GLY A 122 -18.38 -10.77 6.76
CA GLY A 122 -18.10 -10.99 5.35
C GLY A 122 -17.24 -9.86 4.81
N PHE A 123 -15.92 -10.06 4.75
CA PHE A 123 -14.97 -9.11 4.16
C PHE A 123 -14.52 -9.59 2.79
N SER A 124 -14.33 -8.67 1.85
CA SER A 124 -13.73 -8.97 0.55
C SER A 124 -12.85 -7.82 0.09
N GLN A 125 -11.89 -8.13 -0.79
CA GLN A 125 -11.08 -7.10 -1.41
C GLN A 125 -11.99 -6.18 -2.24
N ASN A 126 -11.98 -4.89 -1.93
CA ASN A 126 -12.75 -3.88 -2.65
C ASN A 126 -11.92 -3.18 -3.74
N ASN A 127 -10.62 -2.98 -3.50
CA ASN A 127 -9.72 -2.37 -4.49
C ASN A 127 -8.26 -2.69 -4.18
N PHE A 128 -7.40 -2.71 -5.20
CA PHE A 128 -5.96 -2.80 -5.05
C PHE A 128 -5.27 -2.08 -6.20
N LYS A 129 -4.31 -1.20 -5.88
CA LYS A 129 -3.60 -0.39 -6.86
C LYS A 129 -2.14 -0.19 -6.52
N PHE A 130 -1.32 -0.14 -7.56
CA PHE A 130 0.05 0.32 -7.49
C PHE A 130 0.18 1.71 -8.13
N PHE A 131 1.00 2.56 -7.52
CA PHE A 131 1.40 3.84 -8.07
C PHE A 131 2.92 3.98 -8.06
N GLU A 132 3.46 4.61 -9.08
CA GLU A 132 4.83 5.10 -9.10
C GLU A 132 4.85 6.57 -8.71
N TYR A 133 5.69 6.90 -7.74
CA TYR A 133 5.96 8.28 -7.37
C TYR A 133 7.38 8.68 -7.76
N ARG A 134 7.48 9.68 -8.63
CA ARG A 134 8.76 10.20 -9.12
C ARG A 134 8.65 11.69 -9.40
N ASN A 135 9.61 12.48 -8.94
CA ASN A 135 9.67 13.92 -9.20
C ASN A 135 8.35 14.66 -8.89
N LYS A 136 7.71 14.32 -7.76
CA LYS A 136 6.42 14.88 -7.34
C LYS A 136 5.20 14.51 -8.18
N ILE A 137 5.36 13.57 -9.11
CA ILE A 137 4.29 13.04 -9.94
C ILE A 137 3.94 11.64 -9.45
N LEU A 138 2.66 11.42 -9.16
CA LEU A 138 2.09 10.11 -8.89
C LEU A 138 1.48 9.58 -10.19
N THR A 139 1.80 8.35 -10.58
CA THR A 139 1.28 7.73 -11.80
C THR A 139 0.82 6.32 -11.48
N GLU A 140 -0.41 5.99 -11.82
CA GLU A 140 -0.94 4.64 -11.66
C GLU A 140 -0.19 3.65 -12.55
N VAL A 141 0.18 2.51 -11.96
CA VAL A 141 0.87 1.44 -12.68
C VAL A 141 -0.14 0.66 -13.49
N LYS A 142 0.08 0.55 -14.80
CA LYS A 142 -0.82 -0.22 -15.67
C LYS A 142 -0.66 -1.74 -15.52
N THR A 143 0.58 -2.23 -15.40
CA THR A 143 0.94 -3.65 -15.33
C THR A 143 2.29 -3.83 -14.63
N GLY A 144 2.56 -5.03 -14.09
CA GLY A 144 3.86 -5.38 -13.51
C GLY A 144 3.88 -5.32 -11.99
N TYR A 145 5.07 -5.32 -11.39
CA TYR A 145 5.36 -5.47 -9.95
C TYR A 145 4.88 -6.78 -9.31
N LEU A 146 3.68 -7.25 -9.61
CA LEU A 146 3.14 -8.52 -9.16
C LEU A 146 2.72 -9.32 -10.38
N LYS A 147 2.85 -10.65 -10.32
CA LYS A 147 2.40 -11.53 -11.40
C LYS A 147 0.91 -11.29 -11.67
N SER A 148 0.55 -11.24 -12.95
CA SER A 148 -0.83 -11.05 -13.41
C SER A 148 -1.47 -9.69 -13.05
N TYR A 149 -0.71 -8.76 -12.47
CA TYR A 149 -1.21 -7.43 -12.14
C TYR A 149 -1.56 -6.61 -13.38
N THR A 150 -2.76 -6.04 -13.34
CA THR A 150 -3.24 -4.99 -14.22
C THR A 150 -4.00 -3.97 -13.38
N ASN A 151 -4.07 -2.73 -13.85
CA ASN A 151 -4.80 -1.69 -13.15
C ASN A 151 -6.34 -1.87 -13.20
N ASN A 152 -6.85 -2.71 -14.11
CA ASN A 152 -8.25 -3.15 -14.04
C ASN A 152 -8.42 -4.13 -12.86
N PHE A 153 -9.15 -3.71 -11.83
CA PHE A 153 -9.28 -4.47 -10.59
C PHE A 153 -9.91 -5.84 -10.81
N ASP A 154 -11.04 -5.91 -11.52
CA ASP A 154 -11.77 -7.17 -11.73
C ASP A 154 -10.94 -8.19 -12.51
N VAL A 155 -10.26 -7.74 -13.57
CA VAL A 155 -9.36 -8.58 -14.36
C VAL A 155 -8.19 -9.06 -13.51
N PHE A 156 -7.59 -8.17 -12.71
CA PHE A 156 -6.50 -8.55 -11.82
C PHE A 156 -6.94 -9.58 -10.78
N MET A 157 -8.07 -9.36 -10.09
CA MET A 157 -8.59 -10.26 -9.07
C MET A 157 -8.93 -11.64 -9.63
N ASN A 158 -9.56 -11.70 -10.80
CA ASN A 158 -9.86 -12.96 -11.46
C ASN A 158 -8.59 -13.75 -11.82
N ASN A 159 -7.57 -13.06 -12.37
CA ASN A 159 -6.29 -13.69 -12.68
C ASN A 159 -5.57 -14.17 -11.42
N LEU A 160 -5.57 -13.34 -10.37
CA LEU A 160 -4.90 -13.61 -9.10
C LEU A 160 -5.54 -14.82 -8.40
N VAL A 161 -6.87 -14.88 -8.27
CA VAL A 161 -7.58 -16.06 -7.75
C VAL A 161 -7.27 -17.31 -8.58
N GLY A 162 -7.12 -17.16 -9.90
CA GLY A 162 -6.67 -18.24 -10.78
C GLY A 162 -5.32 -18.86 -10.37
N GLU A 163 -4.39 -18.08 -9.79
CA GLU A 163 -3.12 -18.61 -9.27
C GLU A 163 -3.29 -19.48 -8.01
N PHE A 164 -4.37 -19.25 -7.26
CA PHE A 164 -4.71 -19.97 -6.03
C PHE A 164 -5.60 -21.19 -6.30
N CYS A 165 -6.18 -21.31 -7.48
CA CYS A 165 -7.08 -22.40 -7.87
C CYS A 165 -6.35 -23.60 -8.48
N LYS A 166 -7.01 -24.76 -8.47
CA LYS A 166 -6.65 -25.91 -9.32
C LYS A 166 -6.94 -25.57 -10.79
N THR A 167 -6.25 -26.23 -11.72
CA THR A 167 -6.29 -25.91 -13.16
C THR A 167 -7.66 -26.09 -13.82
N SER A 168 -8.53 -26.95 -13.27
CA SER A 168 -9.84 -27.30 -13.84
C SER A 168 -11.02 -26.52 -13.23
N VAL A 169 -10.78 -25.50 -12.42
CA VAL A 169 -11.85 -24.70 -11.78
C VAL A 169 -12.55 -23.83 -12.83
N SER A 170 -13.88 -23.90 -12.87
CA SER A 170 -14.71 -23.11 -13.80
C SER A 170 -14.59 -21.61 -13.51
N GLN A 171 -14.92 -20.79 -14.51
CA GLN A 171 -14.90 -19.34 -14.38
C GLN A 171 -15.91 -18.85 -13.32
N SER A 172 -17.10 -19.43 -13.27
CA SER A 172 -18.13 -19.10 -12.26
C SER A 172 -17.63 -19.31 -10.84
N THR A 173 -16.93 -20.41 -10.57
CA THR A 173 -16.37 -20.68 -9.23
C THR A 173 -15.25 -19.71 -8.88
N LYS A 174 -14.45 -19.25 -9.86
CA LYS A 174 -13.42 -18.22 -9.61
C LYS A 174 -14.06 -16.88 -9.22
N GLU A 175 -15.15 -16.50 -9.88
CA GLU A 175 -15.89 -15.28 -9.55
C GLU A 175 -16.46 -15.33 -8.12
N GLU A 176 -17.04 -16.46 -7.72
CA GLU A 176 -17.46 -16.66 -6.33
C GLU A 176 -16.29 -16.56 -5.35
N LEU A 177 -15.15 -17.19 -5.69
CA LEU A 177 -13.93 -17.16 -4.87
C LEU A 177 -13.35 -15.75 -4.69
N VAL A 178 -13.40 -14.89 -5.72
CA VAL A 178 -12.97 -13.48 -5.61
C VAL A 178 -13.74 -12.77 -4.50
N THR A 179 -15.05 -13.02 -4.39
CA THR A 179 -15.90 -12.43 -3.35
C THR A 179 -15.85 -13.18 -2.01
N SER A 180 -15.26 -14.38 -1.98
CA SER A 180 -15.20 -15.26 -0.81
C SER A 180 -13.98 -14.98 0.08
N GLN A 181 -13.87 -13.76 0.60
CA GLN A 181 -12.84 -13.39 1.59
C GLN A 181 -11.40 -13.53 1.12
N PHE A 182 -11.20 -13.37 -0.18
CA PHE A 182 -9.88 -13.29 -0.77
C PHE A 182 -9.32 -11.88 -0.58
N ILE A 183 -8.23 -11.76 0.16
CA ILE A 183 -7.70 -10.48 0.65
C ILE A 183 -6.21 -10.35 0.32
N ILE A 184 -5.81 -9.12 -0.04
CA ILE A 184 -4.43 -8.68 -0.25
C ILE A 184 -4.03 -7.79 0.94
N GLU A 185 -3.22 -8.34 1.84
CA GLU A 185 -2.72 -7.64 3.03
C GLU A 185 -1.38 -6.96 2.72
N LEU A 186 -1.31 -5.65 2.96
CA LEU A 186 -0.07 -4.91 2.81
C LEU A 186 0.82 -5.08 4.05
N PRO A 187 2.15 -5.15 3.88
CA PRO A 187 3.07 -5.34 5.00
C PRO A 187 3.05 -4.13 5.95
N LYS A 188 2.55 -4.35 7.17
CA LYS A 188 2.80 -3.45 8.30
C LYS A 188 4.27 -3.48 8.72
N THR A 189 4.91 -4.64 8.60
CA THR A 189 6.34 -4.85 8.82
C THR A 189 6.94 -5.64 7.67
N GLY A 190 8.23 -5.43 7.40
CA GLY A 190 8.88 -6.04 6.25
C GLY A 190 8.41 -5.44 4.92
N LYS A 191 8.47 -6.25 3.85
CA LYS A 191 8.21 -5.79 2.47
C LYS A 191 7.45 -6.80 1.61
N ASN A 192 6.96 -7.89 2.18
CA ASN A 192 6.25 -8.94 1.44
C ASN A 192 4.75 -8.69 1.50
N ILE A 193 4.05 -9.01 0.41
CA ILE A 193 2.59 -8.93 0.36
C ILE A 193 2.04 -10.31 0.71
N ASN A 194 1.07 -10.37 1.61
CA ASN A 194 0.36 -11.60 1.89
C ASN A 194 -0.98 -11.62 1.16
N ILE A 195 -1.29 -12.73 0.49
CA ILE A 195 -2.56 -12.90 -0.21
C ILE A 195 -3.16 -14.20 0.26
N SER A 196 -4.40 -14.15 0.76
CA SER A 196 -5.03 -15.33 1.37
C SER A 196 -6.55 -15.29 1.30
N PHE A 197 -7.15 -16.48 1.39
CA PHE A 197 -8.55 -16.63 1.81
C PHE A 197 -8.58 -16.58 3.34
N LYS A 198 -9.23 -15.56 3.90
CA LYS A 198 -9.43 -15.44 5.34
C LYS A 198 -10.65 -16.25 5.79
N ASP A 199 -10.61 -16.68 7.04
CA ASP A 199 -11.71 -17.41 7.66
C ASP A 199 -12.85 -16.45 8.04
N ASN A 200 -14.08 -16.85 7.73
CA ASN A 200 -15.26 -16.13 8.16
C ASN A 200 -15.59 -16.54 9.60
N TYR A 201 -15.51 -15.62 10.55
CA TYR A 201 -15.89 -15.89 11.94
C TYR A 201 -17.41 -15.79 12.20
N MET A 202 -18.23 -15.60 11.16
CA MET A 202 -19.70 -15.50 11.28
C MET A 202 -20.37 -16.85 11.04
N SER A 203 -21.64 -16.93 11.48
CA SER A 203 -22.67 -18.01 11.48
C SER A 203 -22.42 -19.38 10.83
N ALA A 204 -21.57 -19.50 9.81
CA ALA A 204 -21.10 -20.76 9.25
C ALA A 204 -19.57 -20.72 9.03
N PRO A 205 -18.74 -20.91 10.08
CA PRO A 205 -17.28 -20.88 9.98
C PRO A 205 -16.72 -21.92 9.01
N ASP A 206 -17.42 -23.04 8.84
CA ASP A 206 -17.02 -24.09 7.88
C ASP A 206 -17.50 -23.82 6.45
N TYR A 207 -18.23 -22.72 6.18
CA TYR A 207 -18.86 -22.51 4.87
C TYR A 207 -17.83 -22.50 3.75
N PHE A 208 -16.73 -21.77 3.94
CA PHE A 208 -15.66 -21.72 2.94
C PHE A 208 -15.07 -23.12 2.73
N GLU A 209 -14.76 -23.83 3.80
CA GLU A 209 -14.17 -25.15 3.74
C GLU A 209 -15.09 -26.16 3.03
N LYS A 210 -16.38 -26.18 3.36
CA LYS A 210 -17.37 -27.10 2.77
C LYS A 210 -17.61 -26.85 1.29
N ASN A 211 -17.60 -25.58 0.86
CA ASN A 211 -17.99 -25.23 -0.51
C ASN A 211 -16.79 -25.10 -1.44
N TYR A 212 -15.66 -24.56 -0.94
CA TYR A 212 -14.60 -24.02 -1.79
C TYR A 212 -13.23 -24.67 -1.64
N SER A 213 -12.90 -25.32 -0.51
CA SER A 213 -11.55 -25.85 -0.28
C SER A 213 -11.12 -26.91 -1.31
N LYS A 214 -12.09 -27.65 -1.86
CA LYS A 214 -11.84 -28.62 -2.94
C LYS A 214 -11.31 -27.99 -4.23
N PHE A 215 -11.51 -26.69 -4.45
CA PHE A 215 -11.11 -25.98 -5.66
C PHE A 215 -9.75 -25.27 -5.53
N ILE A 216 -9.30 -25.00 -4.31
CA ILE A 216 -8.06 -24.25 -4.07
C ILE A 216 -6.83 -25.17 -4.07
N LYS A 217 -5.72 -24.63 -4.56
CA LYS A 217 -4.37 -25.21 -4.49
C LYS A 217 -3.62 -24.70 -3.27
N PHE A 218 -3.83 -23.43 -2.93
CA PHE A 218 -3.21 -22.76 -1.78
C PHE A 218 -4.28 -21.91 -1.08
N LYS A 219 -4.29 -21.89 0.25
CA LYS A 219 -5.14 -20.97 1.03
C LYS A 219 -4.48 -19.60 1.19
N GLU A 220 -3.16 -19.58 1.21
CA GLU A 220 -2.32 -18.40 1.43
C GLU A 220 -1.07 -18.49 0.57
N LYS A 221 -0.60 -17.34 0.10
CA LYS A 221 0.68 -17.21 -0.59
C LYS A 221 1.31 -15.87 -0.25
N ILE A 222 2.56 -15.93 0.21
CA ILE A 222 3.40 -14.77 0.45
C ILE A 222 4.15 -14.45 -0.84
N TYR A 223 3.97 -13.24 -1.34
CA TYR A 223 4.69 -12.70 -2.48
C TYR A 223 5.88 -11.88 -1.98
N VAL A 224 7.09 -12.38 -2.28
CA VAL A 224 8.32 -11.85 -1.70
C VAL A 224 8.87 -10.73 -2.58
N TRP A 225 9.20 -9.60 -1.97
CA TRP A 225 9.81 -8.49 -2.71
C TRP A 225 11.25 -8.83 -3.13
N ASN A 226 11.48 -8.98 -4.43
CA ASN A 226 12.81 -9.16 -4.99
C ASN A 226 13.45 -7.79 -5.25
N ILE A 227 14.40 -7.40 -4.39
CA ILE A 227 15.06 -6.09 -4.47
C ILE A 227 15.84 -5.87 -5.77
N THR A 228 16.41 -6.93 -6.34
CA THR A 228 17.22 -6.84 -7.57
C THR A 228 16.36 -6.68 -8.80
N LYS A 229 15.23 -7.41 -8.86
CA LYS A 229 14.29 -7.37 -9.98
C LYS A 229 13.22 -6.29 -9.82
N GLU A 230 13.14 -5.66 -8.65
CA GLU A 230 12.15 -4.65 -8.28
C GLU A 230 10.72 -5.12 -8.53
N LYS A 231 10.41 -6.38 -8.16
CA LYS A 231 9.09 -7.00 -8.30
C LYS A 231 8.87 -8.09 -7.26
N PHE A 232 7.61 -8.45 -7.05
CA PHE A 232 7.14 -9.56 -6.23
C PHE A 232 7.21 -10.89 -6.98
N GLU A 233 7.65 -11.94 -6.30
CA GLU A 233 7.74 -13.32 -6.80
C GLU A 233 7.10 -14.33 -5.84
#